data_AF-A0AAJ6ZE26-F1
#
_entry.id   AF-A0AAJ6ZE26-F1
#
_cell.length_a   1.000
_cell.length_b   1.000
_cell.length_c   1.000
_cell.angle_alpha   90.00
_cell.angle_beta   90.00
_cell.angle_gamma   90.00
#
_symmetry.space_group_name_H-M   'P 1'
#
loop_
_entity.id
_entity.type
_entity.pdbx_description
1 polymer ?
#
loop_
_entity_poly.entity_id
_entity_poly.type
_entity_poly.pdbx_seq_one_letter_code
_entity_poly.pdbx_strand_id
1 'polypeptide(L)'
;MVVNMKCVISFIILIIPLSLAISSDYVYEFGTDQGQVIYTKDGTIYFFQQDTNIDIPVPTDMTVTYVKVTVNALSPPKVDYDNLYHRVSIKYSWVQITQSTYNIIVKGIPQS
;
A
#
# COMPACT_ATOMS: atom_id res chain seq x y z
N MET A 1 23.28 23.47 -63.11
CA MET A 1 23.18 22.38 -62.12
C MET A 1 23.83 22.85 -60.84
N VAL A 2 23.03 23.28 -59.86
CA VAL A 2 23.49 23.64 -58.50
C VAL A 2 22.42 23.09 -57.57
N VAL A 3 22.75 22.01 -56.85
CA VAL A 3 21.84 21.37 -55.90
C VAL A 3 21.90 22.16 -54.60
N ASN A 4 20.85 22.93 -54.32
CA ASN A 4 20.75 23.73 -53.10
C ASN A 4 19.95 22.93 -52.05
N MET A 5 20.65 22.09 -51.29
CA MET A 5 20.06 21.27 -50.23
C MET A 5 19.94 22.11 -48.95
N LYS A 6 18.79 22.79 -48.79
CA LYS A 6 18.48 23.50 -47.54
C LYS A 6 18.06 22.48 -46.49
N CYS A 7 18.94 22.31 -45.51
CA CYS A 7 18.84 21.49 -44.33
C CYS A 7 17.48 21.68 -43.64
N VAL A 8 16.61 20.66 -43.71
CA VAL A 8 15.35 20.63 -42.97
C VAL A 8 15.70 20.30 -41.52
N ILE A 9 15.86 21.31 -40.68
CA ILE A 9 16.01 21.12 -39.23
C ILE A 9 14.61 20.80 -38.70
N SER A 10 14.24 19.52 -38.79
CA SER A 10 13.04 18.98 -38.17
C SER A 10 13.27 18.96 -36.66
N PHE A 11 12.75 19.95 -35.96
CA PHE A 11 12.76 20.02 -34.50
C PHE A 11 11.84 18.92 -33.97
N ILE A 12 12.37 17.70 -33.80
CA ILE A 12 11.66 16.60 -33.17
C ILE A 12 11.48 17.00 -31.70
N ILE A 13 10.30 17.53 -31.37
CA ILE A 13 9.84 17.67 -30.00
C ILE A 13 9.81 16.25 -29.43
N LEU A 14 10.81 15.90 -28.64
CA LEU A 14 10.84 14.68 -27.86
C LEU A 14 9.74 14.80 -26.81
N ILE A 15 8.53 14.36 -27.16
CA ILE A 15 7.44 14.17 -26.22
C ILE A 15 7.83 12.96 -25.39
N ILE A 16 8.62 13.17 -24.33
CA ILE A 16 8.85 12.12 -23.33
C ILE A 16 7.48 11.90 -22.68
N PRO A 17 6.85 10.71 -22.80
CA PRO A 17 5.67 10.43 -22.00
C PRO A 17 6.14 10.40 -20.54
N LEU A 18 5.85 11.48 -19.81
CA LEU A 18 6.00 11.49 -18.36
C LEU A 18 4.91 10.57 -17.81
N SER A 19 5.24 9.30 -17.62
CA SER A 19 4.37 8.37 -16.92
C SER A 19 4.24 8.86 -15.49
N LEU A 20 3.15 9.54 -15.17
CA LEU A 20 2.77 9.84 -13.80
C LEU A 20 2.64 8.49 -13.07
N ALA A 21 3.45 8.29 -12.04
CA ALA A 21 3.26 7.16 -11.15
C ALA A 21 1.95 7.39 -10.39
N ILE A 22 0.92 6.64 -10.74
CA ILE A 22 -0.39 6.71 -10.09
C ILE A 22 -0.34 5.77 -8.88
N SER A 23 -0.75 6.27 -7.71
CA SER A 23 -0.90 5.40 -6.55
C SER A 23 -2.07 4.44 -6.75
N SER A 24 -1.89 3.21 -6.30
CA SER A 24 -2.88 2.14 -6.38
C SER A 24 -3.23 1.65 -4.99
N ASP A 25 -4.46 1.18 -4.83
CA ASP A 25 -4.92 0.53 -3.60
C ASP A 25 -4.56 -0.95 -3.66
N TYR A 26 -3.70 -1.37 -2.73
CA TYR A 26 -3.34 -2.76 -2.54
C TYR A 26 -4.09 -3.33 -1.33
N VAL A 27 -4.87 -4.38 -1.56
CA VAL A 27 -5.72 -5.00 -0.53
C VAL A 27 -5.13 -6.34 -0.13
N TYR A 28 -4.96 -6.54 1.18
CA TYR A 28 -4.46 -7.76 1.79
C TYR A 28 -5.48 -8.25 2.79
N GLU A 29 -5.89 -9.51 2.65
CA GLU A 29 -6.91 -10.12 3.49
C GLU A 29 -6.32 -11.36 4.17
N PHE A 30 -6.53 -11.47 5.47
CA PHE A 30 -6.07 -12.57 6.29
C PHE A 30 -7.25 -13.16 7.04
N GLY A 31 -7.38 -14.48 7.03
CA GLY A 31 -8.47 -15.19 7.71
C GLY A 31 -9.78 -15.25 6.91
N THR A 32 -10.90 -15.36 7.62
CA THR A 32 -12.25 -15.49 7.04
C THR A 32 -13.14 -14.35 7.50
N ASP A 33 -13.72 -13.58 6.57
CA ASP A 33 -14.60 -12.45 6.88
C ASP A 33 -15.88 -12.91 7.62
N GLN A 34 -15.80 -12.91 8.95
CA GLN A 34 -16.87 -13.30 9.86
C GLN A 34 -16.85 -12.43 11.12
N GLY A 35 -18.03 -12.24 11.72
CA GLY A 35 -18.15 -11.48 12.97
C GLY A 35 -18.26 -9.97 12.77
N GLN A 36 -18.06 -9.24 13.86
CA GLN A 36 -18.19 -7.79 13.90
C GLN A 36 -16.85 -7.10 13.82
N VAL A 37 -16.83 -5.86 13.33
CA VAL A 37 -15.62 -5.03 13.33
C VAL A 37 -15.25 -4.69 14.77
N ILE A 38 -14.08 -5.14 15.22
CA ILE A 38 -13.58 -4.91 16.58
C ILE A 38 -12.51 -3.81 16.61
N TYR A 39 -11.87 -3.54 15.48
CA TYR A 39 -10.84 -2.52 15.39
C TYR A 39 -10.75 -1.95 13.97
N THR A 40 -10.58 -0.63 13.89
CA THR A 40 -10.28 0.07 12.65
C THR A 40 -9.17 1.07 12.89
N LYS A 41 -8.23 1.18 11.96
CA LYS A 41 -7.17 2.17 12.05
C LYS A 41 -6.77 2.67 10.68
N ASP A 42 -6.80 3.98 10.54
CA ASP A 42 -6.19 4.70 9.43
C ASP A 42 -4.82 5.24 9.85
N GLY A 43 -3.90 5.31 8.89
CA GLY A 43 -2.61 5.90 9.14
C GLY A 43 -1.88 6.30 7.87
N THR A 44 -0.80 7.03 8.08
CA THR A 44 0.11 7.47 7.03
C THR A 44 1.49 6.89 7.30
N ILE A 45 2.12 6.38 6.26
CA ILE A 45 3.51 5.96 6.24
C ILE A 45 4.28 7.06 5.54
N TYR A 46 5.16 7.71 6.30
CA TYR A 46 5.93 8.84 5.82
C TYR A 46 7.13 8.39 4.98
N PHE A 47 7.77 9.35 4.32
CA PHE A 47 8.98 9.16 3.54
C PHE A 47 10.04 8.38 4.33
N PHE A 48 10.68 7.40 3.67
CA PHE A 48 11.76 6.56 4.24
C PHE A 48 11.35 5.65 5.41
N GLN A 49 10.06 5.56 5.74
CA GLN A 49 9.58 4.61 6.75
C GLN A 49 9.35 3.24 6.11
N GLN A 50 10.39 2.41 6.15
CA GLN A 50 10.39 1.10 5.49
C GLN A 50 9.49 0.08 6.19
N ASP A 51 9.55 0.02 7.52
CA ASP A 51 8.80 -0.93 8.34
C ASP A 51 7.80 -0.18 9.21
N THR A 52 6.53 -0.57 9.11
CA THR A 52 5.46 -0.06 9.96
C THR A 52 4.78 -1.24 10.64
N ASN A 53 4.95 -1.32 11.96
CA ASN A 53 4.30 -2.33 12.79
C ASN A 53 3.12 -1.69 13.52
N ILE A 54 1.94 -2.29 13.37
CA ILE A 54 0.71 -1.86 14.01
C ILE A 54 0.22 -2.98 14.92
N ASP A 55 0.26 -2.74 16.22
CA ASP A 55 -0.36 -3.62 17.21
C ASP A 55 -1.87 -3.40 17.22
N ILE A 56 -2.64 -4.49 17.10
CA ILE A 56 -4.10 -4.49 17.16
C ILE A 56 -4.50 -4.83 18.60
N PRO A 57 -5.14 -3.89 19.33
CA PRO A 57 -5.68 -4.18 20.65
C PRO A 57 -6.94 -5.04 20.50
N VAL A 58 -6.77 -6.36 20.62
CA VAL A 58 -7.88 -7.32 20.60
C VAL A 58 -8.48 -7.41 22.02
N PRO A 59 -9.80 -7.23 22.19
CA PRO A 59 -10.46 -7.48 23.47
C PRO A 59 -10.26 -8.93 23.94
N THR A 60 -10.11 -9.15 25.25
CA THR A 60 -9.82 -10.47 25.85
C THR A 60 -10.90 -11.52 25.62
N ASP A 61 -12.13 -11.10 25.29
CA ASP A 61 -13.31 -11.91 25.04
C ASP A 61 -13.61 -12.08 23.55
N MET A 62 -12.67 -11.70 22.68
CA MET A 62 -12.82 -11.73 21.22
C MET A 62 -11.71 -12.55 20.56
N THR A 63 -12.09 -13.35 19.56
CA THR A 63 -11.16 -14.03 18.66
C THR A 63 -11.16 -13.33 17.30
N VAL A 64 -9.97 -12.94 16.83
CA VAL A 64 -9.80 -12.34 15.49
C VAL A 64 -10.08 -13.40 14.42
N THR A 65 -11.01 -13.09 13.52
CA THR A 65 -11.40 -13.96 12.41
C THR A 65 -10.90 -13.42 11.07
N TYR A 66 -10.79 -12.09 10.95
CA TYR A 66 -10.44 -11.44 9.70
C TYR A 66 -9.68 -10.14 9.91
N VAL A 67 -8.65 -9.94 9.10
CA VAL A 67 -7.89 -8.69 9.01
C VAL A 67 -7.83 -8.27 7.56
N LYS A 68 -8.34 -7.08 7.26
CA LYS A 68 -8.17 -6.41 5.98
C LYS A 68 -7.21 -5.26 6.15
N VAL A 69 -6.19 -5.21 5.30
CA VAL A 69 -5.26 -4.10 5.21
C VAL A 69 -5.33 -3.55 3.79
N THR A 70 -5.76 -2.31 3.66
CA THR A 70 -5.76 -1.58 2.39
C THR A 70 -4.64 -0.56 2.45
N VAL A 71 -3.73 -0.58 1.49
CA VAL A 71 -2.60 0.35 1.43
C VAL A 71 -2.62 1.09 0.10
N ASN A 72 -2.75 2.41 0.15
CA ASN A 72 -2.61 3.26 -1.02
C ASN A 72 -1.12 3.62 -1.18
N ALA A 73 -0.49 3.10 -2.23
CA ALA A 73 0.93 3.23 -2.46
C ALA A 73 1.26 3.25 -3.97
N LEU A 74 2.43 3.75 -4.35
CA LEU A 74 2.90 3.66 -5.74
C LEU A 74 3.31 2.23 -6.13
N SER A 75 3.93 1.51 -5.19
CA SER A 75 4.34 0.12 -5.37
C SER A 75 3.77 -0.77 -4.28
N PRO A 76 3.52 -2.06 -4.60
CA PRO A 76 2.91 -2.99 -3.67
C PRO A 76 3.83 -3.21 -2.46
N PRO A 77 3.37 -2.91 -1.22
CA PRO A 77 4.08 -3.32 -0.02
C PRO A 77 4.04 -4.85 0.16
N LYS A 78 4.89 -5.34 1.04
CA LYS A 78 4.67 -6.62 1.70
C LYS A 78 3.87 -6.37 2.98
N VAL A 79 2.74 -7.04 3.13
CA VAL A 79 1.94 -6.99 4.36
C VAL A 79 1.87 -8.37 4.96
N ASP A 80 2.21 -8.48 6.23
CA ASP A 80 2.13 -9.71 7.01
C ASP A 80 1.26 -9.47 8.25
N TYR A 81 0.48 -10.47 8.67
CA TYR A 81 -0.28 -10.45 9.93
C TYR A 81 0.22 -11.56 10.84
N ASP A 82 0.68 -11.18 12.04
CA ASP A 82 1.06 -12.08 13.11
C ASP A 82 -0.15 -12.31 14.03
N ASN A 83 -0.69 -13.52 13.99
CA ASN A 83 -1.86 -13.88 14.79
C ASN A 83 -1.54 -14.10 16.27
N LEU A 84 -0.28 -14.38 16.64
CA LEU A 84 0.11 -14.61 18.03
C LEU A 84 0.19 -13.28 18.79
N TYR A 85 0.73 -12.25 18.14
CA TYR A 85 0.89 -10.92 18.73
C TYR A 85 -0.17 -9.91 18.26
N HIS A 86 -1.12 -10.34 17.44
CA HIS A 86 -2.12 -9.49 16.79
C HIS A 86 -1.49 -8.25 16.15
N ARG A 87 -0.46 -8.46 15.33
CA ARG A 87 0.35 -7.38 14.74
C ARG A 87 0.30 -7.40 13.23
N VAL A 88 -0.01 -6.27 12.62
CA VAL A 88 0.14 -6.04 11.18
C VAL A 88 1.49 -5.40 10.91
N SER A 89 2.26 -5.99 10.00
CA SER A 89 3.54 -5.45 9.56
C SER A 89 3.44 -5.07 8.09
N ILE A 90 3.63 -3.78 7.79
CA ILE A 90 3.67 -3.24 6.42
C ILE A 90 5.13 -2.90 6.12
N LYS A 91 5.71 -3.56 5.11
CA LYS A 91 7.11 -3.43 4.73
C LYS A 91 7.23 -2.99 3.29
N TYR A 92 8.06 -1.97 3.07
CA TYR A 92 8.38 -1.49 1.74
C TYR A 92 9.77 -1.92 1.27
N SER A 93 9.95 -1.94 -0.05
CA SER A 93 11.29 -2.06 -0.63
C SER A 93 12.08 -0.78 -0.38
N TRP A 94 13.41 -0.88 -0.29
CA TRP A 94 14.33 0.25 -0.09
C TRP A 94 14.16 1.41 -1.09
N VAL A 95 13.57 1.12 -2.24
CA VAL A 95 13.39 2.07 -3.35
C VAL A 95 12.10 2.90 -3.22
N GLN A 96 11.27 2.66 -2.21
CA GLN A 96 10.01 3.38 -2.02
C GLN A 96 10.23 4.69 -1.26
N ILE A 97 10.19 5.81 -2.00
CA ILE A 97 10.46 7.16 -1.50
C ILE A 97 9.15 7.98 -1.41
N THR A 98 7.98 7.34 -1.39
CA THR A 98 6.70 8.06 -1.47
C THR A 98 5.84 7.82 -0.24
N GLN A 99 5.22 8.90 0.23
CA GLN A 99 4.18 8.84 1.25
C GLN A 99 3.06 7.90 0.78
N SER A 100 2.61 7.05 1.70
CA SER A 100 1.56 6.06 1.46
C SER A 100 0.57 6.11 2.62
N THR A 101 -0.69 5.77 2.38
CA THR A 101 -1.69 5.66 3.45
C THR A 101 -2.15 4.23 3.60
N TYR A 102 -2.63 3.89 4.79
CA TYR A 102 -3.21 2.58 5.04
C TYR A 102 -4.49 2.68 5.85
N ASN A 103 -5.36 1.71 5.64
CA ASN A 103 -6.56 1.45 6.40
C ASN A 103 -6.55 -0.02 6.83
N ILE A 104 -6.75 -0.26 8.13
CA ILE A 104 -6.86 -1.60 8.71
C ILE A 104 -8.27 -1.77 9.24
N ILE A 105 -8.90 -2.89 8.91
CA ILE A 105 -10.19 -3.31 9.47
C ILE A 105 -9.99 -4.72 10.03
N VAL A 106 -10.33 -4.89 11.29
CA VAL A 106 -10.24 -6.18 11.98
C VAL A 106 -11.64 -6.59 12.41
N LYS A 107 -12.00 -7.83 12.12
CA LYS A 107 -13.23 -8.45 12.60
C LYS A 107 -12.92 -9.60 13.53
N GLY A 108 -13.84 -9.81 14.46
CA GLY A 108 -13.77 -10.89 15.42
C GLY A 108 -15.15 -11.33 15.89
N ILE A 109 -15.15 -12.50 16.52
CA ILE A 109 -16.31 -13.11 17.16
C ILE A 109 -16.05 -13.27 18.65
N PRO A 110 -17.10 -13.24 19.50
CA PRO A 110 -16.95 -13.57 20.91
C PRO A 110 -16.33 -14.95 21.09
N GLN A 111 -15.36 -15.05 21.99
CA GLN A 111 -14.77 -16.32 22.37
C GLN A 111 -15.84 -17.13 23.13
N SER A 112 -16.12 -18.34 22.63
CA SER A 112 -17.12 -19.25 23.22
C SER A 112 -16.57 -20.01 24.43
#